data_AF-A0A1B2R0K2-F1
#
_entry.id   AF-A0A1B2R0K2-F1
#
_cell.length_a   1.000
_cell.length_b   1.000
_cell.length_c   1.000
_cell.angle_alpha   90.00
_cell.angle_beta   90.00
_cell.angle_gamma   90.00
#
_symmetry.space_group_name_H-M   'P 1'
#
loop_
_entity.id
_entity.type
_entity.pdbx_description
1 polymer ?
#
loop_
_entity_poly.entity_id
_entity_poly.type
_entity_poly.pdbx_seq_one_letter_code
_entity_poly.pdbx_strand_id
1 'polypeptide(L)'
;MDGRFRRNDVFEYEVAAMFPIQGSSHAPRPPADTQPSGAPFVARGGPPPRAPRHRNKRVKGQLPPQLRRPVTADTVRNAALLMLHEKCRGLRECATNVGVSKWTLANFVDAEGKLTELGRKIDTGTLLAPGDRDAARQPIEHKTVLKPEDFDLADKRLGRTVGKMSRTLFCDLYGYDHGTVFRAYGKDGGITDWGRRQRDAALALQTAESSQPAAGNLASPVASRTDAAERRATAASLSALATREGIALGYWDDMRFLRLGKAGAKFAGDVDRTHGHWRIRPAPGGEYVLAHGPRAAEHIVNILRLHGRPELNVDYHLWKSEDGRSIAAVPKAGDPPSDAPLAAQAS
;
A
#
# COMPACT_ATOMS: atom_id res chain seq x y z
N MET A 1 57.10 -16.78 -3.71
CA MET A 1 56.52 -17.20 -4.99
C MET A 1 55.30 -16.34 -5.25
N ASP A 2 55.50 -15.34 -6.10
CA ASP A 2 54.51 -14.37 -6.53
C ASP A 2 53.51 -14.99 -7.51
N GLY A 3 52.22 -14.70 -7.33
CA GLY A 3 51.15 -15.10 -8.23
C GLY A 3 50.15 -13.96 -8.42
N ARG A 4 50.51 -12.99 -9.27
CA ARG A 4 49.59 -11.96 -9.81
C ARG A 4 48.68 -12.62 -10.86
N PHE A 5 47.38 -12.39 -10.79
CA PHE A 5 46.49 -12.48 -11.96
C PHE A 5 45.53 -11.29 -12.01
N ARG A 6 45.18 -10.96 -13.25
CA ARG A 6 44.86 -9.63 -13.75
C ARG A 6 43.36 -9.29 -13.70
N ARG A 7 43.17 -7.98 -13.65
CA ARG A 7 42.06 -7.11 -14.07
C ARG A 7 41.23 -7.50 -15.31
N ASN A 8 40.01 -6.94 -15.26
CA ASN A 8 39.12 -6.43 -16.31
C ASN A 8 38.16 -7.42 -16.98
N ASP A 9 36.85 -7.17 -16.78
CA ASP A 9 35.92 -7.05 -17.90
C ASP A 9 34.81 -6.03 -17.54
N VAL A 10 34.73 -5.00 -18.37
CA VAL A 10 33.73 -3.94 -18.41
C VAL A 10 32.77 -4.33 -19.54
N PHE A 11 31.49 -4.47 -19.26
CA PHE A 11 30.47 -4.58 -20.30
C PHE A 11 29.74 -3.24 -20.45
N GLU A 12 30.17 -2.48 -21.45
CA GLU A 12 29.36 -1.46 -22.12
C GLU A 12 28.32 -2.16 -22.99
N TYR A 13 27.07 -1.68 -22.96
CA TYR A 13 26.09 -1.95 -24.00
C TYR A 13 25.51 -0.62 -24.48
N GLU A 14 26.09 -0.12 -25.57
CA GLU A 14 25.40 0.75 -26.52
C GLU A 14 24.44 -0.09 -27.36
N VAL A 15 23.18 0.34 -27.46
CA VAL A 15 22.32 -0.01 -28.60
C VAL A 15 21.60 1.26 -29.03
N ALA A 16 22.05 1.81 -30.15
CA ALA A 16 21.35 2.80 -30.96
C ALA A 16 20.91 2.13 -32.27
N ALA A 17 19.63 2.26 -32.62
CA ALA A 17 19.09 2.18 -33.98
C ALA A 17 17.65 2.76 -33.93
N MET A 18 17.41 3.99 -34.40
CA MET A 18 17.07 4.36 -35.78
C MET A 18 15.85 3.63 -36.35
N PHE A 19 14.74 4.35 -36.53
CA PHE A 19 13.78 4.24 -37.65
C PHE A 19 12.98 5.55 -37.76
N PRO A 20 12.41 5.90 -38.94
CA PRO A 20 12.51 7.23 -39.50
C PRO A 20 11.19 8.02 -39.47
N ILE A 21 11.37 9.32 -39.64
CA ILE A 21 10.36 10.35 -39.89
C ILE A 21 9.89 10.26 -41.35
N GLN A 22 8.58 10.21 -41.59
CA GLN A 22 7.95 10.76 -42.79
C GLN A 22 6.43 10.86 -42.62
N GLY A 23 5.84 11.98 -43.08
CA GLY A 23 4.39 12.11 -43.26
C GLY A 23 3.78 13.46 -42.90
N SER A 24 4.27 14.53 -43.53
CA SER A 24 3.57 15.83 -43.60
C SER A 24 2.23 15.67 -44.34
N SER A 25 1.15 16.22 -43.79
CA SER A 25 -0.04 16.58 -44.58
C SER A 25 -0.63 17.89 -44.07
N HIS A 26 -0.43 18.93 -44.89
CA HIS A 26 -1.11 20.21 -44.85
C HIS A 26 -2.57 20.07 -45.33
N ALA A 27 -3.51 20.77 -44.69
CA ALA A 27 -4.64 21.50 -45.31
C ALA A 27 -5.35 22.38 -44.23
N PRO A 28 -6.23 23.33 -44.56
CA PRO A 28 -5.87 24.74 -44.68
C PRO A 28 -6.65 25.66 -43.71
N ARG A 29 -6.11 26.87 -43.52
CA ARG A 29 -6.78 28.02 -42.87
C ARG A 29 -7.98 28.50 -43.71
N PRO A 30 -9.10 28.88 -43.07
CA PRO A 30 -10.08 29.77 -43.70
C PRO A 30 -9.66 31.25 -43.58
N PRO A 31 -10.12 32.11 -44.51
CA PRO A 31 -9.66 33.49 -44.68
C PRO A 31 -10.27 34.46 -43.67
N ALA A 32 -9.53 35.56 -43.46
CA ALA A 32 -9.98 36.77 -42.81
C ALA A 32 -10.71 37.67 -43.80
N ASP A 33 -11.81 38.28 -43.35
CA ASP A 33 -12.39 39.59 -43.69
C ASP A 33 -13.68 39.64 -42.84
N THR A 34 -14.09 40.69 -42.13
CA THR A 34 -14.23 42.08 -42.55
C THR A 34 -14.31 42.95 -41.27
N GLN A 35 -13.67 44.11 -41.25
CA GLN A 35 -14.00 45.20 -40.32
C GLN A 35 -15.37 45.81 -40.70
N PRO A 36 -16.03 46.53 -39.79
CA PRO A 36 -15.95 47.98 -39.96
C PRO A 36 -15.72 48.78 -38.67
N SER A 37 -15.02 49.87 -38.92
CA SER A 37 -14.81 51.10 -38.15
C SER A 37 -16.01 51.58 -37.32
N GLY A 38 -15.70 52.09 -36.13
CA GLY A 38 -16.61 52.84 -35.27
C GLY A 38 -15.92 53.34 -34.01
N ALA A 39 -15.01 54.31 -34.14
CA ALA A 39 -14.60 55.20 -33.05
C ALA A 39 -15.44 56.50 -33.13
N PRO A 40 -15.40 57.45 -32.17
CA PRO A 40 -14.63 57.49 -30.92
C PRO A 40 -15.47 57.94 -29.69
N PHE A 41 -14.98 57.76 -28.46
CA PHE A 41 -15.18 58.78 -27.42
C PHE A 41 -14.11 58.71 -26.33
N VAL A 42 -13.68 59.90 -25.95
CA VAL A 42 -12.56 60.24 -25.08
C VAL A 42 -12.98 60.13 -23.61
N ALA A 43 -12.18 59.46 -22.77
CA ALA A 43 -12.09 59.80 -21.35
C ALA A 43 -10.69 59.44 -20.81
N ARG A 44 -9.93 60.48 -20.47
CA ARG A 44 -8.72 60.40 -19.64
C ARG A 44 -9.09 59.82 -18.27
N GLY A 45 -8.47 58.71 -17.88
CA GLY A 45 -8.60 58.15 -16.54
C GLY A 45 -7.40 57.30 -16.17
N GLY A 46 -6.53 57.87 -15.32
CA GLY A 46 -5.64 57.25 -14.32
C GLY A 46 -4.81 55.99 -14.66
N PRO A 47 -3.54 55.90 -14.21
CA PRO A 47 -2.83 54.62 -14.22
C PRO A 47 -3.60 53.59 -13.36
N PRO A 48 -3.77 52.33 -13.84
CA PRO A 48 -4.50 51.33 -13.09
C PRO A 48 -3.80 51.02 -11.75
N PRO A 49 -4.56 50.73 -10.68
CA PRO A 49 -3.97 50.34 -9.41
C PRO A 49 -3.11 49.09 -9.62
N ARG A 50 -1.84 49.18 -9.24
CA ARG A 50 -0.94 48.03 -9.19
C ARG A 50 -1.59 46.95 -8.33
N ALA A 51 -2.05 45.89 -8.97
CA ALA A 51 -2.47 44.68 -8.28
C ALA A 51 -1.37 44.28 -7.28
N PRO A 52 -1.71 43.92 -6.03
CA PRO A 52 -0.72 43.44 -5.08
C PRO A 52 -0.09 42.20 -5.72
N ARG A 53 1.18 42.32 -6.11
CA ARG A 53 2.01 41.17 -6.46
C ARG A 53 2.06 40.30 -5.21
N HIS A 54 1.17 39.31 -5.13
CA HIS A 54 1.33 38.16 -4.27
C HIS A 54 2.63 37.50 -4.69
N ARG A 55 3.72 37.95 -4.07
CA ARG A 55 5.02 37.32 -4.12
C ARG A 55 4.81 36.02 -3.37
N ASN A 56 4.41 34.98 -4.11
CA ASN A 56 4.41 33.61 -3.65
C ASN A 56 5.86 33.31 -3.25
N LYS A 57 6.17 33.56 -1.98
CA LYS A 57 7.40 33.09 -1.35
C LYS A 57 7.32 31.58 -1.47
N ARG A 58 7.95 31.03 -2.52
CA ARG A 58 8.22 29.60 -2.64
C ARG A 58 8.89 29.19 -1.34
N VAL A 59 8.16 28.48 -0.50
CA VAL A 59 8.71 27.86 0.70
C VAL A 59 9.76 26.88 0.19
N LYS A 60 11.04 27.22 0.38
CA LYS A 60 12.19 26.39 -0.01
C LYS A 60 12.01 25.00 0.61
N GLY A 61 11.65 24.01 -0.20
CA GLY A 61 11.55 22.61 0.23
C GLY A 61 10.19 21.93 0.07
N GLN A 62 9.17 22.59 -0.48
CA GLN A 62 7.96 21.88 -0.90
C GLN A 62 8.07 21.46 -2.36
N LEU A 63 8.04 20.16 -2.62
CA LEU A 63 7.82 19.61 -3.96
C LEU A 63 6.49 20.18 -4.51
N PRO A 64 6.46 20.65 -5.77
CA PRO A 64 5.24 21.02 -6.48
C PRO A 64 4.18 19.91 -6.33
N PRO A 65 2.89 20.24 -6.15
CA PRO A 65 1.83 19.24 -6.01
C PRO A 65 1.83 18.19 -7.15
N GLN A 66 2.19 18.62 -8.36
CA GLN A 66 2.23 17.78 -9.57
C GLN A 66 3.39 16.76 -9.59
N LEU A 67 4.38 16.89 -8.71
CA LEU A 67 5.51 15.97 -8.61
C LEU A 67 5.38 15.00 -7.42
N ARG A 68 4.27 15.05 -6.68
CA ARG A 68 4.05 14.15 -5.54
C ARG A 68 3.49 12.83 -6.06
N ARG A 69 4.24 11.75 -5.83
CA ARG A 69 3.75 10.40 -6.06
C ARG A 69 2.73 10.03 -4.99
N PRO A 70 1.69 9.26 -5.34
CA PRO A 70 0.80 8.70 -4.34
C PRO A 70 1.60 7.79 -3.41
N VAL A 71 1.23 7.75 -2.13
CA VAL A 71 1.89 6.87 -1.16
C VAL A 71 1.38 5.45 -1.39
N THR A 72 2.30 4.54 -1.69
CA THR A 72 2.06 3.09 -1.80
C THR A 72 2.83 2.34 -0.72
N ALA A 73 2.48 1.08 -0.47
CA ALA A 73 3.23 0.18 0.40
C ALA A 73 4.70 0.06 -0.06
N ASP A 74 4.92 -0.05 -1.38
CA ASP A 74 6.27 -0.06 -1.95
C ASP A 74 7.03 1.24 -1.69
N THR A 75 6.35 2.39 -1.75
CA THR A 75 6.96 3.68 -1.43
C THR A 75 7.43 3.72 0.03
N VAL A 76 6.61 3.22 0.95
CA VAL A 76 6.92 3.14 2.38
C VAL A 76 8.09 2.18 2.63
N ARG A 77 8.03 0.98 2.06
CA ARG A 77 9.08 -0.06 2.22
C ARG A 77 10.41 0.39 1.63
N ASN A 78 10.39 0.95 0.41
CA ASN A 78 11.59 1.45 -0.24
C ASN A 78 12.23 2.60 0.58
N ALA A 79 11.41 3.52 1.11
CA ALA A 79 11.92 4.59 1.95
C ALA A 79 12.60 4.06 3.24
N ALA A 80 11.98 3.08 3.91
CA ALA A 80 12.56 2.44 5.09
C ALA A 80 13.92 1.77 4.77
N LEU A 81 14.00 1.02 3.67
CA LEU A 81 15.24 0.37 3.23
C LEU A 81 16.34 1.39 2.87
N LEU A 82 15.99 2.46 2.15
CA LEU A 82 16.95 3.51 1.80
C LEU A 82 17.54 4.20 3.03
N MET A 83 16.73 4.38 4.08
CA MET A 83 17.19 4.97 5.34
C MET A 83 18.05 3.98 6.14
N LEU A 84 17.62 2.72 6.27
CA LEU A 84 18.37 1.69 6.99
C LEU A 84 19.76 1.39 6.39
N HIS A 85 19.89 1.50 5.06
CA HIS A 85 21.16 1.30 4.37
C HIS A 85 21.98 2.58 4.18
N GLU A 86 21.65 3.65 4.91
CA GLU A 86 22.34 4.95 4.85
C GLU A 86 22.44 5.55 3.43
N LYS A 87 21.57 5.11 2.51
CA LYS A 87 21.49 5.64 1.13
C LYS A 87 20.81 7.01 1.09
N CYS A 88 20.31 7.49 2.22
CA CYS A 88 19.77 8.82 2.42
C CYS A 88 20.32 9.38 3.73
N ARG A 89 20.78 10.63 3.75
CA ARG A 89 21.32 11.29 4.96
C ARG A 89 20.23 11.73 5.94
N GLY A 90 19.00 11.29 5.74
CA GLY A 90 17.86 11.55 6.61
C GLY A 90 16.52 11.64 5.87
N LEU A 91 15.44 11.80 6.65
CA LEU A 91 14.06 11.71 6.19
C LEU A 91 13.71 12.69 5.04
N ARG A 92 14.32 13.88 5.01
CA ARG A 92 14.07 14.88 3.96
C ARG A 92 14.59 14.41 2.59
N GLU A 93 15.79 13.89 2.56
CA GLU A 93 16.42 13.37 1.35
C GLU A 93 15.68 12.13 0.87
N CYS A 94 15.38 11.21 1.80
CA CYS A 94 14.62 10.01 1.49
C CYS A 94 13.25 10.34 0.88
N ALA A 95 12.50 11.27 1.49
CA ALA A 95 11.21 11.72 0.96
C ALA A 95 11.32 12.30 -0.46
N THR A 96 12.40 13.00 -0.76
CA THR A 96 12.66 13.54 -2.11
C THR A 96 12.92 12.41 -3.11
N ASN A 97 13.74 11.43 -2.72
CA ASN A 97 14.09 10.28 -3.56
C ASN A 97 12.87 9.40 -3.89
N VAL A 98 11.97 9.21 -2.92
CA VAL A 98 10.74 8.43 -3.12
C VAL A 98 9.56 9.27 -3.63
N GLY A 99 9.75 10.58 -3.84
CA GLY A 99 8.75 11.47 -4.45
C GLY A 99 7.54 11.80 -3.57
N VAL A 100 7.69 11.77 -2.24
CA VAL A 100 6.62 12.13 -1.29
C VAL A 100 7.02 13.32 -0.42
N SER A 101 6.05 13.95 0.26
CA SER A 101 6.40 15.03 1.19
C SER A 101 7.10 14.47 2.44
N LYS A 102 8.12 15.18 2.97
CA LYS A 102 8.81 14.78 4.21
C LYS A 102 7.81 14.48 5.34
N TRP A 103 6.79 15.33 5.47
CA TRP A 103 5.81 15.21 6.53
C TRP A 103 4.91 13.99 6.34
N THR A 104 4.52 13.69 5.10
CA THR A 104 3.81 12.45 4.75
C THR A 104 4.68 11.23 5.08
N LEU A 105 5.95 11.23 4.67
CA LEU A 105 6.84 10.10 4.93
C LEU A 105 7.08 9.86 6.43
N ALA A 106 7.18 10.94 7.22
CA ALA A 106 7.33 10.88 8.68
C ALA A 106 6.20 10.13 9.39
N ASN A 107 5.05 9.95 8.74
CA ASN A 107 3.96 9.17 9.30
C ASN A 107 4.20 7.66 9.19
N PHE A 108 5.06 7.21 8.27
CA PHE A 108 5.27 5.80 7.95
C PHE A 108 6.66 5.29 8.34
N VAL A 109 7.67 6.16 8.33
CA VAL A 109 9.06 5.83 8.65
C VAL A 109 9.60 6.84 9.66
N ASP A 110 10.28 6.36 10.70
CA ASP A 110 10.94 7.20 11.71
C ASP A 110 12.30 7.74 11.23
N ALA A 111 13.03 8.43 12.10
CA ALA A 111 14.31 9.04 11.75
C ALA A 111 15.43 8.01 11.53
N GLU A 112 15.28 6.83 12.14
CA GLU A 112 16.20 5.69 12.10
C GLU A 112 15.89 4.73 10.94
N GLY A 113 14.87 5.02 10.13
CA GLY A 113 14.48 4.19 8.99
C GLY A 113 13.59 3.00 9.36
N LYS A 114 13.10 2.91 10.59
CA LYS A 114 12.15 1.87 11.00
C LYS A 114 10.73 2.30 10.65
N LEU A 115 9.90 1.31 10.32
CA LEU A 115 8.49 1.55 10.08
C LEU A 115 7.78 1.96 11.37
N THR A 116 7.02 3.05 11.33
CA THR A 116 6.09 3.44 12.40
C THR A 116 4.94 2.43 12.50
N GLU A 117 4.06 2.56 13.49
CA GLU A 117 2.86 1.71 13.55
C GLU A 117 2.00 1.81 12.28
N LEU A 118 1.89 3.01 11.72
CA LEU A 118 1.12 3.22 10.49
C LEU A 118 1.85 2.66 9.27
N GLY A 119 3.16 2.87 9.18
CA GLY A 119 3.98 2.30 8.11
C GLY A 119 3.91 0.78 8.11
N ARG A 120 3.91 0.15 9.29
CA ARG A 120 3.73 -1.30 9.44
C ARG A 120 2.35 -1.76 8.96
N LYS A 121 1.26 -1.08 9.36
CA LYS A 121 -0.10 -1.42 8.91
C LYS A 121 -0.25 -1.37 7.39
N ILE A 122 0.44 -0.43 6.75
CA ILE A 122 0.49 -0.34 5.28
C ILE A 122 1.33 -1.45 4.67
N ASP A 123 2.52 -1.69 5.23
CA ASP A 123 3.45 -2.72 4.74
C ASP A 123 2.85 -4.13 4.81
N THR A 124 2.06 -4.41 5.86
CA THR A 124 1.32 -5.67 6.02
C THR A 124 0.03 -5.74 5.19
N GLY A 125 -0.40 -4.63 4.60
CA GLY A 125 -1.66 -4.54 3.85
C GLY A 125 -2.92 -4.55 4.72
N THR A 126 -2.79 -4.44 6.05
CA THR A 126 -3.93 -4.27 6.97
C THR A 126 -4.61 -2.92 6.76
N LEU A 127 -3.85 -1.94 6.28
CA LEU A 127 -4.34 -0.64 5.85
C LEU A 127 -3.83 -0.38 4.43
N LEU A 128 -4.72 -0.14 3.47
CA LEU A 128 -4.27 0.21 2.13
C LEU A 128 -3.77 1.65 2.11
N ALA A 129 -2.56 1.86 1.57
CA ALA A 129 -2.10 3.20 1.29
C ALA A 129 -2.96 3.83 0.19
N PRO A 130 -3.08 5.17 0.13
CA PRO A 130 -3.95 5.83 -0.85
C PRO A 130 -3.63 5.42 -2.29
N GLY A 131 -2.35 5.32 -2.64
CA GLY A 131 -1.92 4.89 -3.97
C GLY A 131 -2.24 3.44 -4.29
N ASP A 132 -2.16 2.55 -3.30
CA ASP A 132 -2.50 1.13 -3.50
C ASP A 132 -4.00 0.95 -3.69
N ARG A 133 -4.79 1.71 -2.93
CA ARG A 133 -6.26 1.72 -3.05
C ARG A 133 -6.70 2.23 -4.42
N ASP A 134 -6.18 3.38 -4.84
CA ASP A 134 -6.47 3.96 -6.16
C ASP A 134 -6.13 2.96 -7.27
N ALA A 135 -4.97 2.32 -7.17
CA ALA A 135 -4.51 1.38 -8.18
C ALA A 135 -5.29 0.05 -8.16
N ALA A 136 -5.83 -0.35 -7.00
CA ALA A 136 -6.74 -1.49 -6.88
C ALA A 136 -8.20 -1.14 -7.26
N ARG A 137 -8.48 0.13 -7.60
CA ARG A 137 -9.84 0.65 -7.86
C ARG A 137 -10.83 0.30 -6.75
N GLN A 138 -10.34 0.15 -5.52
CA GLN A 138 -11.21 -0.18 -4.41
C GLN A 138 -12.00 1.07 -4.02
N PRO A 139 -13.34 1.00 -3.99
CA PRO A 139 -14.14 2.15 -3.60
C PRO A 139 -13.74 2.55 -2.18
N ILE A 140 -13.52 3.85 -1.98
CA ILE A 140 -13.40 4.39 -0.64
C ILE A 140 -14.78 4.23 -0.01
N GLU A 141 -14.89 3.41 1.04
CA GLU A 141 -16.08 3.43 1.89
C GLU A 141 -16.19 4.87 2.40
N HIS A 142 -17.05 5.70 1.81
CA HIS A 142 -17.16 7.10 2.18
C HIS A 142 -17.93 7.22 3.49
N LYS A 143 -17.36 6.73 4.60
CA LYS A 143 -18.00 6.75 5.91
C LYS A 143 -18.33 8.18 6.27
N THR A 144 -19.61 8.45 6.45
CA THR A 144 -20.13 9.79 6.78
C THR A 144 -20.36 9.97 8.28
N VAL A 145 -20.28 8.88 9.05
CA VAL A 145 -20.48 8.84 10.50
C VAL A 145 -19.22 8.34 11.19
N LEU A 146 -18.79 9.04 12.24
CA LEU A 146 -17.68 8.64 13.11
C LEU A 146 -18.25 7.89 14.32
N LYS A 147 -17.81 6.65 14.54
CA LYS A 147 -18.15 5.88 15.75
C LYS A 147 -17.28 6.34 16.92
N PRO A 148 -17.61 5.98 18.18
CA PRO A 148 -16.79 6.32 19.34
C PRO A 148 -15.32 5.93 19.16
N GLU A 149 -15.05 4.74 18.62
CA GLU A 149 -13.70 4.23 18.42
C GLU A 149 -12.93 5.04 17.35
N ASP A 150 -13.65 5.61 16.39
CA ASP A 150 -13.08 6.45 15.33
C ASP A 150 -12.69 7.83 15.85
N PHE A 151 -13.45 8.39 16.80
CA PHE A 151 -13.07 9.62 17.50
C PHE A 151 -11.77 9.40 18.29
N ASP A 152 -11.65 8.30 19.03
CA ASP A 152 -10.43 7.97 19.76
C ASP A 152 -9.22 7.80 18.82
N LEU A 153 -9.43 7.16 17.68
CA LEU A 153 -8.40 6.99 16.67
C LEU A 153 -8.00 8.34 16.05
N ALA A 154 -8.98 9.18 15.71
CA ALA A 154 -8.75 10.49 15.13
C ALA A 154 -8.03 11.42 16.12
N ASP A 155 -8.39 11.44 17.40
CA ASP A 155 -7.71 12.21 18.46
C ASP A 155 -6.23 11.79 18.59
N LYS A 156 -5.95 10.48 18.47
CA LYS A 156 -4.60 9.93 18.52
C LYS A 156 -3.78 10.24 17.27
N ARG A 157 -4.40 10.45 16.11
CA ARG A 157 -3.69 10.51 14.82
C ARG A 157 -3.70 11.87 14.16
N LEU A 158 -4.73 12.69 14.32
CA LEU A 158 -4.83 13.99 13.66
C LEU A 158 -3.99 15.05 14.36
N GLY A 159 -3.30 15.87 13.57
CA GLY A 159 -2.58 17.03 14.08
C GLY A 159 -1.46 17.52 13.20
N ARG A 160 -0.67 18.45 13.75
CA ARG A 160 0.50 19.06 13.06
C ARG A 160 1.85 18.68 13.69
N THR A 161 1.84 17.94 14.80
CA THR A 161 3.05 17.49 15.49
C THR A 161 3.65 16.26 14.82
N VAL A 162 4.88 15.91 15.19
CA VAL A 162 5.56 14.69 14.69
C VAL A 162 4.75 13.45 15.07
N GLY A 163 4.55 12.54 14.12
CA GLY A 163 3.75 11.32 14.31
C GLY A 163 2.24 11.51 14.16
N LYS A 164 1.78 12.75 13.90
CA LYS A 164 0.39 13.04 13.54
C LYS A 164 0.26 13.22 12.03
N MET A 165 -0.93 12.90 11.52
CA MET A 165 -1.30 13.00 10.11
C MET A 165 -2.34 14.08 9.86
N SER A 166 -2.42 14.48 8.59
CA SER A 166 -3.37 15.49 8.15
C SER A 166 -4.75 14.87 8.02
N ARG A 167 -5.80 15.68 8.17
CA ARG A 167 -7.18 15.24 7.94
C ARG A 167 -7.39 14.57 6.58
N THR A 168 -6.78 15.09 5.52
CA THR A 168 -6.83 14.49 4.17
C THR A 168 -6.25 13.06 4.18
N LEU A 169 -4.98 12.92 4.60
CA LEU A 169 -4.36 11.59 4.71
C LEU A 169 -5.14 10.62 5.62
N PHE A 170 -5.77 11.11 6.68
CA PHE A 170 -6.63 10.30 7.53
C PHE A 170 -7.88 9.79 6.78
N CYS A 171 -8.55 10.66 6.03
CA CYS A 171 -9.69 10.28 5.20
C CYS A 171 -9.28 9.25 4.13
N ASP A 172 -8.18 9.53 3.44
CA ASP A 172 -7.66 8.67 2.38
C ASP A 172 -7.25 7.30 2.93
N LEU A 173 -6.76 7.21 4.16
CA LEU A 173 -6.34 5.94 4.76
C LEU A 173 -7.51 5.14 5.35
N TYR A 174 -8.39 5.76 6.11
CA TYR A 174 -9.43 5.05 6.86
C TYR A 174 -10.79 4.99 6.17
N GLY A 175 -10.92 5.62 5.01
CA GLY A 175 -12.16 5.67 4.25
C GLY A 175 -13.19 6.51 4.98
N TYR A 176 -12.93 7.81 5.09
CA TYR A 176 -13.91 8.75 5.60
C TYR A 176 -14.22 9.81 4.55
N ASP A 177 -15.46 10.28 4.54
CA ASP A 177 -15.78 11.49 3.81
C ASP A 177 -15.01 12.70 4.37
N HIS A 178 -14.48 13.52 3.47
CA HIS A 178 -13.70 14.70 3.84
C HIS A 178 -14.56 15.69 4.62
N GLY A 179 -15.84 15.86 4.22
CA GLY A 179 -16.77 16.75 4.89
C GLY A 179 -17.03 16.36 6.34
N THR A 180 -17.15 15.07 6.64
CA THR A 180 -17.31 14.57 8.01
C THR A 180 -16.08 14.88 8.88
N VAL A 181 -14.88 14.48 8.46
CA VAL A 181 -13.66 14.70 9.26
C VAL A 181 -13.32 16.19 9.37
N PHE A 182 -13.55 16.98 8.32
CA PHE A 182 -13.23 18.42 8.34
C PHE A 182 -14.20 19.23 9.21
N ARG A 183 -15.44 18.76 9.40
CA ARG A 183 -16.39 19.34 10.35
C ARG A 183 -16.06 18.93 11.79
N ALA A 184 -15.68 17.67 12.02
CA ALA A 184 -15.32 17.15 13.34
C ALA A 184 -14.01 17.72 13.90
N TYR A 185 -13.02 17.95 13.02
CA TYR A 185 -11.66 18.31 13.43
C TYR A 185 -11.13 19.55 12.73
N GLY A 186 -10.42 20.40 13.48
CA GLY A 186 -9.70 21.57 13.00
C GLY A 186 -8.43 21.23 12.21
N LYS A 187 -7.82 22.25 11.59
CA LYS A 187 -6.56 22.09 10.81
C LYS A 187 -5.34 21.71 11.66
N ASP A 188 -5.41 21.94 12.95
CA ASP A 188 -4.44 21.64 13.99
C ASP A 188 -4.63 20.25 14.61
N GLY A 189 -5.74 19.56 14.27
CA GLY A 189 -6.14 18.28 14.84
C GLY A 189 -7.03 18.39 16.07
N GLY A 190 -7.36 19.61 16.53
CA GLY A 190 -8.27 19.81 17.65
C GLY A 190 -9.72 19.48 17.27
N ILE A 191 -10.45 18.80 18.17
CA ILE A 191 -11.88 18.53 17.98
C ILE A 191 -12.70 19.83 18.05
N THR A 192 -13.60 20.01 17.09
CA THR A 192 -14.50 21.18 17.03
C THR A 192 -15.68 21.03 17.99
N ASP A 193 -16.46 22.09 18.20
CA ASP A 193 -17.71 22.00 18.97
C ASP A 193 -18.71 21.01 18.35
N TRP A 194 -18.75 20.97 17.01
CA TRP A 194 -19.57 20.00 16.31
C TRP A 194 -19.06 18.57 16.53
N GLY A 195 -17.75 18.35 16.43
CA GLY A 195 -17.12 17.06 16.70
C GLY A 195 -17.36 16.57 18.13
N ARG A 196 -17.22 17.45 19.13
CA ARG A 196 -17.51 17.13 20.54
C ARG A 196 -18.93 16.64 20.72
N ARG A 197 -19.92 17.39 20.22
CA ARG A 197 -21.34 17.00 20.31
C ARG A 197 -21.61 15.64 19.67
N GLN A 198 -20.99 15.36 18.52
CA GLN A 198 -21.15 14.07 17.84
C GLN A 198 -20.51 12.92 18.62
N ARG A 199 -19.32 13.12 19.18
CA ARG A 199 -18.65 12.13 20.03
C ARG A 199 -19.47 11.82 21.28
N ASP A 200 -19.95 12.85 21.96
CA ASP A 200 -20.73 12.69 23.20
C ASP A 200 -22.07 11.99 22.91
N ALA A 201 -22.72 12.32 21.78
CA ALA A 201 -23.92 11.62 21.33
C ALA A 201 -23.65 10.14 20.97
N ALA A 202 -22.53 9.85 20.30
CA ALA A 202 -22.15 8.48 19.96
C ALA A 202 -21.87 7.62 21.21
N LEU A 203 -21.20 8.19 22.22
CA LEU A 203 -20.95 7.53 23.50
C LEU A 203 -22.26 7.28 24.29
N ALA A 204 -23.20 8.24 24.25
CA ALA A 204 -24.50 8.08 24.89
C ALA A 204 -25.30 6.92 24.26
N LEU A 205 -25.28 6.78 22.94
CA LEU A 205 -25.93 5.67 22.23
C LEU A 205 -25.32 4.30 22.60
N GLN A 206 -23.99 4.20 22.62
CA GLN A 206 -23.29 2.97 23.01
C GLN A 206 -23.60 2.55 24.47
N THR A 207 -23.73 3.53 25.36
CA THR A 207 -24.09 3.29 26.77
C THR A 207 -25.56 2.84 26.90
N ALA A 208 -26.46 3.39 26.09
CA ALA A 208 -27.87 3.00 26.06
C ALA A 208 -28.08 1.57 25.52
N GLU A 209 -27.35 1.17 24.46
CA GLU A 209 -27.38 -0.19 23.92
C GLU A 209 -26.81 -1.23 24.90
N SER A 210 -25.82 -0.84 25.71
CA SER A 210 -25.21 -1.71 26.72
C SER A 210 -26.10 -1.92 27.97
N SER A 211 -27.24 -1.20 28.07
CA SER A 211 -28.14 -1.23 29.23
C SER A 211 -29.42 -2.06 29.01
N GLN A 212 -29.57 -2.76 27.87
CA GLN A 212 -30.64 -3.76 27.70
C GLN A 212 -30.27 -5.10 28.36
N PRO A 213 -31.16 -5.73 29.16
CA PRO A 213 -30.89 -7.06 29.71
C PRO A 213 -30.81 -8.08 28.58
N ALA A 214 -29.66 -8.75 28.49
CA ALA A 214 -29.33 -9.73 27.49
C ALA A 214 -30.30 -10.92 27.49
N ALA A 215 -31.20 -10.96 26.51
CA ALA A 215 -31.77 -12.22 26.05
C ALA A 215 -30.73 -12.87 25.11
N GLY A 216 -29.92 -13.77 25.69
CA GLY A 216 -29.23 -14.86 25.01
C GLY A 216 -28.48 -14.55 23.72
N ASN A 217 -27.18 -14.23 23.83
CA ASN A 217 -26.20 -14.70 22.84
C ASN A 217 -24.83 -14.86 23.52
N LEU A 218 -24.58 -16.07 24.01
CA LEU A 218 -23.26 -16.51 24.44
C LEU A 218 -22.38 -16.70 23.20
N ALA A 219 -21.69 -15.64 22.76
CA ALA A 219 -20.55 -15.79 21.87
C ALA A 219 -19.40 -16.45 22.67
N SER A 220 -19.27 -17.76 22.52
CA SER A 220 -18.32 -18.61 23.26
C SER A 220 -16.84 -18.20 23.05
N PRO A 221 -16.00 -18.16 24.10
CA PRO A 221 -14.54 -17.95 24.04
C PRO A 221 -13.74 -19.12 23.42
N VAL A 222 -14.41 -20.05 22.75
CA VAL A 222 -13.81 -21.25 22.14
C VAL A 222 -13.21 -20.93 20.77
N ALA A 223 -13.82 -20.04 19.98
CA ALA A 223 -13.35 -19.71 18.62
C ALA A 223 -11.93 -19.11 18.63
N SER A 224 -11.61 -18.21 19.57
CA SER A 224 -10.31 -17.55 19.62
C SER A 224 -9.14 -18.45 20.05
N ARG A 225 -9.39 -19.60 20.69
CA ARG A 225 -8.32 -20.55 21.07
C ARG A 225 -7.92 -21.47 19.92
N THR A 226 -8.87 -21.84 19.07
CA THR A 226 -8.66 -22.74 17.94
C THR A 226 -7.78 -22.07 16.88
N ASP A 227 -8.01 -20.79 16.60
CA ASP A 227 -7.24 -20.04 15.61
C ASP A 227 -5.76 -19.88 16.00
N ALA A 228 -5.48 -19.61 17.28
CA ALA A 228 -4.11 -19.44 17.76
C ALA A 228 -3.31 -20.76 17.71
N ALA A 229 -3.96 -21.89 17.97
CA ALA A 229 -3.35 -23.21 17.85
C ALA A 229 -3.05 -23.56 16.40
N GLU A 230 -3.98 -23.30 15.48
CA GLU A 230 -3.80 -23.52 14.04
C GLU A 230 -2.64 -22.67 13.47
N ARG A 231 -2.55 -21.40 13.88
CA ARG A 231 -1.46 -20.50 13.45
C ARG A 231 -0.10 -20.99 13.92
N ARG A 232 0.02 -21.46 15.18
CA ARG A 232 1.27 -22.06 15.69
C ARG A 232 1.63 -23.35 14.96
N ALA A 233 0.65 -24.22 14.71
CA ALA A 233 0.87 -25.46 13.96
C ALA A 233 1.35 -25.17 12.53
N THR A 234 0.77 -24.14 11.90
CA THR A 234 1.17 -23.72 10.56
C THR A 234 2.59 -23.16 10.54
N ALA A 235 2.95 -22.29 11.48
CA ALA A 235 4.31 -21.75 11.61
C ALA A 235 5.34 -22.87 11.81
N ALA A 236 5.01 -23.86 12.66
CA ALA A 236 5.87 -25.02 12.89
C ALA A 236 6.07 -25.86 11.61
N SER A 237 4.98 -26.12 10.88
CA SER A 237 5.01 -26.86 9.61
C SER A 237 5.86 -26.13 8.54
N LEU A 238 5.63 -24.83 8.35
CA LEU A 238 6.42 -24.00 7.43
C LEU A 238 7.90 -23.97 7.81
N SER A 239 8.22 -23.86 9.11
CA SER A 239 9.61 -23.85 9.58
C SER A 239 10.32 -25.19 9.32
N ALA A 240 9.66 -26.31 9.60
CA ALA A 240 10.20 -27.64 9.36
C ALA A 240 10.47 -27.89 7.87
N LEU A 241 9.50 -27.55 7.01
CA LEU A 241 9.62 -27.69 5.56
C LEU A 241 10.71 -26.77 4.99
N ALA A 242 10.72 -25.49 5.37
CA ALA A 242 11.75 -24.55 4.91
C ALA A 242 13.16 -24.97 5.33
N THR A 243 13.31 -25.51 6.54
CA THR A 243 14.60 -26.04 7.03
C THR A 243 15.05 -27.24 6.21
N ARG A 244 14.14 -28.18 5.91
CA ARG A 244 14.42 -29.36 5.08
C ARG A 244 14.84 -28.99 3.66
N GLU A 245 14.16 -28.02 3.05
CA GLU A 245 14.46 -27.54 1.70
C GLU A 245 15.64 -26.54 1.66
N GLY A 246 16.25 -26.22 2.81
CA GLY A 246 17.43 -25.36 2.89
C GLY A 246 17.17 -23.89 2.55
N ILE A 247 15.94 -23.40 2.76
CA ILE A 247 15.56 -22.00 2.53
C ILE A 247 15.20 -21.28 3.84
N ALA A 248 15.25 -19.95 3.81
CA ALA A 248 14.63 -19.10 4.82
C ALA A 248 13.39 -18.42 4.23
N LEU A 249 12.30 -18.32 4.99
CA LEU A 249 11.10 -17.60 4.59
C LEU A 249 10.57 -16.72 5.72
N GLY A 250 9.85 -15.67 5.36
CA GLY A 250 9.09 -14.84 6.30
C GLY A 250 7.67 -15.35 6.45
N TYR A 251 7.18 -15.50 7.67
CA TYR A 251 5.77 -15.80 7.94
C TYR A 251 5.17 -14.67 8.78
N TRP A 252 4.08 -14.10 8.30
CA TRP A 252 3.31 -13.11 9.05
C TRP A 252 2.19 -13.80 9.83
N ASP A 253 2.33 -13.82 11.15
CA ASP A 253 1.30 -14.22 12.11
C ASP A 253 0.63 -12.96 12.67
N ASP A 254 -0.47 -12.56 12.04
CA ASP A 254 -1.17 -11.30 12.29
C ASP A 254 -0.21 -10.08 12.28
N MET A 255 0.22 -9.62 13.45
CA MET A 255 1.10 -8.46 13.62
C MET A 255 2.59 -8.81 13.77
N ARG A 256 2.97 -10.09 13.71
CA ARG A 256 4.34 -10.54 13.99
C ARG A 256 4.97 -11.14 12.74
N PHE A 257 6.14 -10.60 12.37
CA PHE A 257 7.01 -11.22 11.38
C PHE A 257 7.89 -12.28 12.04
N LEU A 258 7.76 -13.52 11.59
CA LEU A 258 8.58 -14.64 12.03
C LEU A 258 9.47 -15.07 10.87
N ARG A 259 10.78 -15.00 11.05
CA ARG A 259 11.73 -15.61 10.12
C ARG A 259 11.83 -17.11 10.43
N LEU A 260 11.40 -17.94 9.49
CA LEU A 260 11.36 -19.39 9.60
C LEU A 260 12.40 -20.06 8.69
N GLY A 261 12.71 -21.33 8.95
CA GLY A 261 13.65 -22.12 8.15
C GLY A 261 15.08 -22.13 8.69
N LYS A 262 16.03 -22.52 7.84
CA LYS A 262 17.43 -22.73 8.25
C LYS A 262 18.15 -21.39 8.49
N ALA A 263 18.81 -21.25 9.64
CA ALA A 263 19.63 -20.08 9.93
C ALA A 263 20.74 -19.90 8.88
N GLY A 264 20.90 -18.67 8.36
CA GLY A 264 21.87 -18.35 7.31
C GLY A 264 21.49 -18.78 5.89
N ALA A 265 20.36 -19.49 5.69
CA ALA A 265 19.88 -19.82 4.35
C ALA A 265 19.41 -18.59 3.57
N LYS A 266 19.41 -18.71 2.24
CA LYS A 266 18.92 -17.67 1.33
C LYS A 266 17.43 -17.41 1.60
N PHE A 267 17.08 -16.13 1.72
CA PHE A 267 15.69 -15.70 1.89
C PHE A 267 14.93 -15.90 0.57
N ALA A 268 13.96 -16.80 0.57
CA ALA A 268 13.18 -17.16 -0.62
C ALA A 268 11.97 -16.24 -0.84
N GLY A 269 11.46 -15.62 0.23
CA GLY A 269 10.29 -14.76 0.19
C GLY A 269 9.51 -14.79 1.49
N ASP A 270 8.32 -14.21 1.49
CA ASP A 270 7.42 -14.19 2.64
C ASP A 270 6.00 -14.64 2.29
N VAL A 271 5.24 -15.00 3.33
CA VAL A 271 3.87 -15.50 3.22
C VAL A 271 3.00 -14.92 4.33
N ASP A 272 1.77 -14.56 3.97
CA ASP A 272 0.72 -14.12 4.90
C ASP A 272 -0.65 -14.71 4.54
N ARG A 273 -1.62 -14.56 5.46
CA ARG A 273 -3.02 -14.91 5.21
C ARG A 273 -3.80 -13.63 4.88
N THR A 274 -4.50 -13.64 3.75
CA THR A 274 -5.31 -12.51 3.27
C THR A 274 -6.60 -13.05 2.65
N HIS A 275 -7.76 -12.57 3.11
CA HIS A 275 -9.10 -12.94 2.59
C HIS A 275 -9.38 -14.46 2.49
N GLY A 276 -8.89 -15.28 3.43
CA GLY A 276 -9.08 -16.73 3.38
C GLY A 276 -8.21 -17.45 2.34
N HIS A 277 -7.16 -16.79 1.86
CA HIS A 277 -6.13 -17.37 1.00
C HIS A 277 -4.74 -17.12 1.59
N TRP A 278 -3.80 -17.95 1.15
CA TRP A 278 -2.38 -17.72 1.33
C TRP A 278 -1.87 -16.80 0.24
N ARG A 279 -1.24 -15.70 0.63
CA ARG A 279 -0.50 -14.82 -0.27
C ARG A 279 0.99 -15.07 -0.11
N ILE A 280 1.66 -15.41 -1.21
CA ILE A 280 3.05 -15.85 -1.24
C ILE A 280 3.83 -14.87 -2.12
N ARG A 281 4.88 -14.25 -1.58
CA ARG A 281 5.69 -13.23 -2.24
C ARG A 281 7.15 -13.67 -2.32
N PRO A 282 7.61 -14.21 -3.45
CA PRO A 282 9.02 -14.55 -3.63
C PRO A 282 9.92 -13.32 -3.58
N ALA A 283 11.12 -13.47 -3.03
CA ALA A 283 12.09 -12.37 -2.91
C ALA A 283 12.50 -11.71 -4.25
N PRO A 284 12.62 -12.46 -5.38
CA PRO A 284 12.87 -11.86 -6.69
C PRO A 284 11.70 -11.04 -7.26
N GLY A 285 10.50 -11.14 -6.67
CA GLY A 285 9.29 -10.44 -7.10
C GLY A 285 8.15 -11.37 -7.49
N GLY A 286 6.98 -10.78 -7.77
CA GLY A 286 5.75 -11.50 -8.06
C GLY A 286 4.94 -11.85 -6.81
N GLU A 287 3.68 -12.22 -7.03
CA GLU A 287 2.74 -12.58 -5.97
C GLU A 287 1.93 -13.78 -6.42
N TYR A 288 1.81 -14.78 -5.55
CA TYR A 288 0.98 -15.95 -5.77
C TYR A 288 -0.13 -16.01 -4.72
N VAL A 289 -1.29 -16.47 -5.14
CA VAL A 289 -2.43 -16.73 -4.26
C VAL A 289 -2.73 -18.22 -4.28
N LEU A 290 -2.81 -18.83 -3.11
CA LEU A 290 -3.07 -20.25 -2.91
C LEU A 290 -4.25 -20.42 -1.94
N ALA A 291 -5.19 -21.31 -2.27
CA ALA A 291 -6.30 -21.62 -1.38
C ALA A 291 -5.84 -22.28 -0.06
N HIS A 292 -6.63 -22.13 1.00
CA HIS A 292 -6.42 -22.91 2.23
C HIS A 292 -6.60 -24.41 1.96
N GLY A 293 -5.85 -25.23 2.70
CA GLY A 293 -5.94 -26.68 2.59
C GLY A 293 -4.89 -27.40 3.44
N PRO A 294 -5.03 -28.73 3.61
CA PRO A 294 -4.18 -29.53 4.49
C PRO A 294 -2.70 -29.58 4.05
N ARG A 295 -2.43 -29.36 2.76
CA ARG A 295 -1.08 -29.33 2.18
C ARG A 295 -0.58 -27.91 1.86
N ALA A 296 -1.26 -26.87 2.33
CA ALA A 296 -0.92 -25.51 1.95
C ALA A 296 0.54 -25.13 2.30
N ALA A 297 1.05 -25.55 3.46
CA ALA A 297 2.43 -25.28 3.88
C ALA A 297 3.47 -25.87 2.90
N GLU A 298 3.21 -27.08 2.38
CA GLU A 298 4.05 -27.72 1.37
C GLU A 298 4.05 -26.94 0.06
N HIS A 299 2.87 -26.56 -0.41
CA HIS A 299 2.72 -25.77 -1.63
C HIS A 299 3.38 -24.39 -1.52
N ILE A 300 3.26 -23.71 -0.38
CA ILE A 300 3.92 -22.43 -0.11
C ILE A 300 5.44 -22.55 -0.29
N VAL A 301 6.05 -23.56 0.36
CA VAL A 301 7.50 -23.79 0.29
C VAL A 301 7.92 -24.17 -1.14
N ASN A 302 7.14 -25.00 -1.82
CA ASN A 302 7.39 -25.37 -3.22
C ASN A 302 7.32 -24.16 -4.16
N ILE A 303 6.33 -23.28 -4.00
CA ILE A 303 6.21 -22.06 -4.81
C ILE A 303 7.42 -21.16 -4.57
N LEU A 304 7.82 -20.95 -3.31
CA LEU A 304 8.97 -20.10 -2.96
C LEU A 304 10.31 -20.65 -3.50
N ARG A 305 10.53 -21.98 -3.46
CA ARG A 305 11.78 -22.58 -3.94
C ARG A 305 11.86 -22.65 -5.48
N LEU A 306 10.72 -22.85 -6.14
CA LEU A 306 10.64 -23.05 -7.60
C LEU A 306 10.32 -21.75 -8.36
N HIS A 307 10.12 -20.63 -7.68
CA HIS A 307 9.83 -19.35 -8.34
C HIS A 307 10.89 -18.99 -9.41
N GLY A 308 10.41 -18.63 -10.60
CA GLY A 308 11.24 -18.33 -11.76
C GLY A 308 11.81 -19.56 -12.49
N ARG A 309 11.50 -20.78 -12.02
CA ARG A 309 11.94 -22.03 -12.64
C ARG A 309 10.79 -22.71 -13.40
N PRO A 310 11.07 -23.39 -14.53
CA PRO A 310 10.04 -24.03 -15.34
C PRO A 310 9.29 -25.14 -14.61
N GLU A 311 9.91 -25.79 -13.62
CA GLU A 311 9.32 -26.86 -12.80
C GLU A 311 8.06 -26.40 -12.06
N LEU A 312 7.94 -25.10 -11.74
CA LEU A 312 6.73 -24.58 -11.12
C LEU A 312 5.50 -24.76 -12.02
N ASN A 313 5.65 -24.66 -13.34
CA ASN A 313 4.55 -24.89 -14.29
C ASN A 313 4.24 -26.37 -14.50
N VAL A 314 5.11 -27.27 -14.06
CA VAL A 314 4.84 -28.71 -14.07
C VAL A 314 3.82 -29.01 -12.97
N ASP A 315 4.11 -28.54 -11.76
CA ASP A 315 3.34 -28.87 -10.55
C ASP A 315 2.06 -28.04 -10.35
N TYR A 316 1.95 -26.86 -11.00
CA TYR A 316 0.82 -25.94 -10.78
C TYR A 316 0.19 -25.44 -12.09
N HIS A 317 -1.12 -25.30 -12.08
CA HIS A 317 -1.84 -24.39 -12.97
C HIS A 317 -1.67 -22.97 -12.44
N LEU A 318 -1.03 -22.11 -13.24
CA LEU A 318 -0.78 -20.71 -12.90
C LEU A 318 -1.69 -19.81 -13.75
N TRP A 319 -2.65 -19.14 -13.12
CA TRP A 319 -3.52 -18.19 -13.80
C TRP A 319 -3.17 -16.78 -13.34
N LYS A 320 -2.81 -15.91 -14.29
CA LYS A 320 -2.63 -14.49 -14.00
C LYS A 320 -3.99 -13.87 -13.74
N SER A 321 -4.09 -13.15 -12.63
CA SER A 321 -5.24 -12.30 -12.34
C SER A 321 -5.43 -11.24 -13.42
N GLU A 322 -6.66 -10.75 -13.61
CA GLU A 322 -7.01 -9.71 -14.57
C GLU A 322 -6.26 -8.39 -14.32
N ASP A 323 -5.91 -8.11 -13.07
CA ASP A 323 -5.10 -6.96 -12.68
C ASP A 323 -3.59 -7.15 -12.97
N GLY A 324 -3.18 -8.35 -13.38
CA GLY A 324 -1.80 -8.73 -13.70
C GLY A 324 -0.84 -8.75 -12.51
N ARG A 325 -1.33 -8.53 -11.27
CA ARG A 325 -0.49 -8.38 -10.08
C ARG A 325 -0.26 -9.68 -9.33
N SER A 326 -1.28 -10.54 -9.30
CA SER A 326 -1.24 -11.81 -8.59
C SER A 326 -1.42 -13.00 -9.54
N ILE A 327 -0.85 -14.13 -9.16
CA ILE A 327 -0.92 -15.39 -9.90
C ILE A 327 -1.63 -16.41 -9.01
N ALA A 328 -2.85 -16.81 -9.39
CA ALA A 328 -3.51 -17.93 -8.73
C ALA A 328 -2.72 -19.20 -9.03
N ALA A 329 -2.21 -19.86 -7.99
CA ALA A 329 -1.50 -21.12 -8.09
C ALA A 329 -2.40 -22.25 -7.61
N VAL A 330 -2.82 -23.11 -8.53
CA VAL A 330 -3.59 -24.31 -8.21
C VAL A 330 -2.75 -25.54 -8.48
N PRO A 331 -2.47 -26.38 -7.47
CA PRO A 331 -1.72 -27.62 -7.69
C PRO A 331 -2.39 -28.47 -8.77
N LYS A 332 -1.63 -28.96 -9.75
CA LYS A 332 -2.13 -29.96 -10.70
C LYS A 332 -2.36 -31.25 -9.93
N ALA A 333 -3.53 -31.84 -10.08
CA ALA A 333 -3.82 -33.12 -9.44
C ALA A 333 -2.89 -34.21 -10.01
N GLY A 334 -2.14 -34.86 -9.13
CA GLY A 334 -1.60 -36.20 -9.36
C GLY A 334 -2.27 -37.14 -8.37
N ASP A 335 -3.32 -37.82 -8.85
CA ASP A 335 -4.13 -38.93 -8.28
C ASP A 335 -4.58 -38.88 -6.80
N PRO A 336 -5.91 -38.95 -6.52
CA PRO A 336 -6.41 -39.56 -5.28
C PRO A 336 -6.94 -40.98 -5.55
N PRO A 337 -6.79 -41.99 -4.66
CA PRO A 337 -7.76 -43.07 -4.65
C PRO A 337 -9.00 -42.63 -3.86
N SER A 338 -10.13 -42.59 -4.56
CA SER A 338 -11.52 -42.78 -4.11
C SER A 338 -12.07 -41.88 -2.98
N ASP A 339 -13.21 -41.19 -3.11
CA ASP A 339 -14.29 -41.26 -4.08
C ASP A 339 -14.92 -39.86 -4.17
N ALA A 340 -15.17 -39.41 -5.40
CA ALA A 340 -16.02 -38.27 -5.69
C ALA A 340 -17.51 -38.71 -5.59
N PRO A 341 -18.48 -37.78 -5.53
CA PRO A 341 -18.75 -36.99 -6.73
C PRO A 341 -18.92 -35.49 -6.48
N LEU A 342 -18.43 -34.75 -7.49
CA LEU A 342 -18.92 -33.43 -7.87
C LEU A 342 -20.44 -33.47 -8.11
N ALA A 343 -21.15 -32.49 -7.54
CA ALA A 343 -22.34 -31.87 -8.13
C ALA A 343 -22.26 -30.37 -7.74
N ALA A 344 -21.88 -29.50 -8.67
CA ALA A 344 -22.76 -28.77 -9.58
C ALA A 344 -23.56 -27.64 -8.90
N GLN A 345 -23.62 -26.51 -9.63
CA GLN A 345 -24.51 -25.34 -9.48
C GLN A 345 -23.99 -24.22 -8.57
N ALA A 346 -24.15 -22.92 -8.91
CA ALA A 346 -24.85 -22.31 -10.04
C ALA A 346 -24.44 -20.84 -10.19
N SER A 347 -24.54 -20.40 -11.45
CA SER A 347 -24.96 -19.08 -11.96
C SER A 347 -24.12 -17.84 -11.72
#